data_AF-A0A3C0APY8-F1
#
_entry.id   AF-A0A3C0APY8-F1
#
_cell.length_a   1.000
_cell.length_b   1.000
_cell.length_c   1.000
_cell.angle_alpha   90.00
_cell.angle_beta   90.00
_cell.angle_gamma   90.00
#
_symmetry.space_group_name_H-M   'P 1'
#
loop_
_entity.id
_entity.type
_entity.pdbx_description
1 polymer ?
#
loop_
_entity_poly.entity_id
_entity_poly.type
_entity_poly.pdbx_seq_one_letter_code
_entity_poly.pdbx_strand_id
1 'polypeptide(L)'
;DLLILDELGHVPASKLGSELLFDVISTAYEHFSLIVTANLPFENWIEVLGSERLTGATLDRHYNFQLVQIKAGSRKVSIQT
;
A
#
# COMPACT_ATOMS: atom_id res chain seq x y z
N ASP A 1 1.89 -14.59 -10.25
CA ASP A 1 0.94 -13.58 -10.78
C ASP A 1 1.20 -12.21 -10.16
N LEU A 2 0.56 -11.16 -10.67
CA LEU A 2 0.76 -9.76 -10.29
C LEU A 2 -0.57 -9.13 -9.86
N LEU A 3 -0.59 -8.52 -8.67
CA LEU A 3 -1.69 -7.67 -8.20
C LEU A 3 -1.26 -6.19 -8.26
N ILE A 4 -2.12 -5.34 -8.81
CA ILE A 4 -1.91 -3.89 -8.85
C ILE A 4 -3.03 -3.22 -8.04
N LEU A 5 -2.63 -2.45 -7.02
CA LEU A 5 -3.51 -1.57 -6.26
C LEU A 5 -3.24 -0.13 -6.70
N ASP A 6 -4.21 0.51 -7.33
CA ASP A 6 -4.06 1.86 -7.88
C ASP A 6 -4.76 2.90 -6.99
N GLU A 7 -4.17 4.09 -6.92
CA GLU A 7 -4.70 5.29 -6.23
C GLU A 7 -5.04 5.08 -4.74
N LEU A 8 -4.24 4.29 -4.02
CA LEU A 8 -4.42 4.07 -2.59
C LEU A 8 -4.40 5.41 -1.83
N GLY A 9 -5.40 5.60 -0.97
CA GLY A 9 -5.53 6.80 -0.14
C GLY A 9 -6.29 7.97 -0.77
N HIS A 10 -6.95 7.79 -1.92
CA HIS A 10 -7.81 8.83 -2.49
C HIS A 10 -9.04 9.15 -1.62
N VAL A 11 -9.60 8.13 -0.97
CA VAL A 11 -10.75 8.26 -0.06
C VAL A 11 -10.42 7.53 1.25
N PRO A 12 -10.72 8.12 2.43
CA PRO A 12 -10.56 7.42 3.70
C PRO A 12 -11.39 6.13 3.71
N ALA A 13 -10.73 5.01 3.98
CA ALA A 13 -11.43 3.74 4.13
C ALA A 13 -12.27 3.77 5.43
N SER A 14 -13.45 3.15 5.40
CA SER A 14 -14.15 2.82 6.65
C SER A 14 -13.32 1.80 7.43
N LYS A 15 -13.55 1.65 8.74
CA LYS A 15 -12.84 0.66 9.57
C LYS A 15 -12.85 -0.75 8.93
N LEU A 16 -14.03 -1.20 8.49
CA LEU A 16 -14.19 -2.48 7.78
C LEU A 16 -13.43 -2.50 6.45
N GLY A 17 -13.44 -1.37 5.71
CA GLY A 17 -12.66 -1.23 4.49
C GLY A 17 -11.16 -1.36 4.71
N SER A 18 -10.62 -0.77 5.78
CA SER A 18 -9.22 -0.89 6.16
C SER A 18 -8.84 -2.32 6.53
N GLU A 19 -9.70 -3.04 7.27
CA GLU A 19 -9.51 -4.44 7.63
C GLU A 19 -9.49 -5.34 6.38
N LEU A 20 -10.46 -5.18 5.47
CA LEU A 20 -10.50 -5.94 4.22
C LEU A 20 -9.31 -5.65 3.30
N LEU A 21 -8.92 -4.37 3.19
CA LEU A 21 -7.77 -3.96 2.38
C LEU A 21 -6.47 -4.54 2.94
N PHE A 22 -6.34 -4.62 4.27
CA PHE A 22 -5.24 -5.31 4.92
C PHE A 22 -5.24 -6.82 4.60
N ASP A 23 -6.38 -7.49 4.67
CA ASP A 23 -6.48 -8.93 4.37
C ASP A 23 -6.10 -9.24 2.92
N VAL A 24 -6.53 -8.40 1.98
CA VAL A 24 -6.16 -8.51 0.56
C VAL A 24 -4.66 -8.31 0.37
N ILE A 25 -4.07 -7.25 0.95
CA ILE A 25 -2.64 -6.99 0.85
C ILE A 25 -1.83 -8.13 1.48
N SER A 26 -2.27 -8.63 2.64
CA SER A 26 -1.59 -9.71 3.37
C SER A 26 -1.62 -11.02 2.60
N THR A 27 -2.78 -11.38 2.05
CA THR A 27 -2.94 -12.59 1.23
C THR A 27 -2.16 -12.46 -0.08
N ALA A 28 -2.22 -11.29 -0.71
CA ALA A 28 -1.52 -11.07 -1.97
C ALA A 28 -0.01 -11.11 -1.78
N TYR A 29 0.50 -10.60 -0.68
CA TYR A 29 1.93 -10.62 -0.36
C TYR A 29 2.50 -12.05 -0.30
N GLU A 30 1.75 -13.03 0.19
CA GLU A 30 2.23 -14.41 0.35
C GLU A 30 2.27 -15.19 -0.98
N HIS A 31 1.51 -14.74 -1.99
CA HIS A 31 1.25 -15.54 -3.19
C HIS A 31 1.58 -14.81 -4.51
N PHE A 32 1.65 -13.48 -4.52
CA PHE A 32 1.73 -12.67 -5.73
C PHE A 32 2.76 -11.53 -5.59
N SER A 33 3.30 -11.08 -6.72
CA SER A 33 3.99 -9.78 -6.77
C SER A 33 2.96 -8.67 -6.60
N LEU A 34 3.24 -7.67 -5.77
CA LEU A 34 2.31 -6.59 -5.47
C LEU A 34 2.91 -5.24 -5.87
N ILE A 35 2.20 -4.51 -6.73
CA ILE A 35 2.48 -3.10 -7.05
C ILE A 35 1.38 -2.26 -6.41
N VAL A 36 1.76 -1.25 -5.64
CA VAL A 36 0.82 -0.27 -5.09
C VAL A 36 1.20 1.13 -5.53
N THR A 37 0.24 1.85 -6.10
CA THR A 37 0.31 3.29 -6.31
C THR A 37 -0.53 3.97 -5.25
N ALA A 38 0.01 5.06 -4.70
CA ALA A 38 -0.66 5.83 -3.66
C ALA A 38 -0.41 7.31 -3.88
N ASN A 39 -1.44 8.11 -3.63
CA ASN A 39 -1.34 9.57 -3.68
C ASN A 39 -0.98 10.19 -2.32
N LEU A 40 -0.83 9.37 -1.28
CA LEU A 40 -0.40 9.76 0.05
C LEU A 40 1.06 9.35 0.30
N PRO A 41 1.85 10.16 1.03
CA PRO A 41 3.16 9.73 1.51
C PRO A 41 3.03 8.52 2.43
N PHE A 42 4.09 7.70 2.51
CA PHE A 42 4.10 6.47 3.31
C PHE A 42 3.71 6.72 4.78
N GLU A 43 4.16 7.84 5.31
CA GLU A 43 3.87 8.37 6.65
C GLU A 43 2.37 8.38 6.97
N ASN A 44 1.53 8.61 5.95
CA ASN A 44 0.09 8.76 6.08
C ASN A 44 -0.68 7.47 5.79
N TRP A 45 0.00 6.36 5.49
CA TRP A 45 -0.67 5.08 5.23
C TRP A 45 -1.37 4.51 6.46
N ILE A 46 -0.96 4.92 7.66
CA ILE A 46 -1.64 4.60 8.92
C ILE A 46 -3.11 5.07 8.87
N GLU A 47 -3.41 6.16 8.17
CA GLU A 47 -4.78 6.67 8.00
C GLU A 47 -5.64 5.77 7.10
N VAL A 48 -5.00 5.01 6.20
CA VAL A 48 -5.67 4.11 5.26
C VAL A 48 -5.78 2.70 5.84
N LEU A 49 -4.70 2.21 6.44
CA LEU A 49 -4.59 0.85 6.99
C LEU A 49 -5.08 0.76 8.44
N GLY A 50 -5.30 1.89 9.11
CA GLY A 50 -5.87 1.97 10.45
C GLY A 50 -4.95 1.48 11.58
N SER A 51 -3.68 1.18 11.31
CA SER A 51 -2.75 0.64 12.31
C SER A 51 -1.28 0.79 11.90
N GLU A 52 -0.45 1.29 12.82
CA GLU A 52 1.02 1.30 12.71
C GLU A 52 1.60 -0.10 12.53
N ARG A 53 1.04 -1.09 13.23
CA ARG A 53 1.50 -2.48 13.13
C ARG A 53 1.28 -3.05 11.73
N LEU A 54 0.14 -2.74 11.11
CA LEU A 54 -0.18 -3.21 9.76
C LEU A 54 0.69 -2.50 8.73
N THR A 55 0.84 -1.18 8.88
CA THR A 55 1.70 -0.35 8.02
C THR A 55 3.17 -0.78 8.08
N GLY A 56 3.70 -1.03 9.28
CA GLY A 56 5.06 -1.54 9.48
C GLY A 56 5.25 -2.96 8.94
N ALA A 57 4.27 -3.85 9.12
CA ALA A 57 4.34 -5.20 8.57
C ALA A 57 4.29 -5.24 7.04
N THR A 58 3.60 -4.29 6.40
CA THR A 58 3.63 -4.12 4.94
C THR A 58 5.00 -3.62 4.47
N LEU A 59 5.65 -2.73 5.22
CA LEU A 59 6.98 -2.22 4.90
C LEU A 59 8.11 -3.22 5.08
N ASP A 60 8.11 -3.99 6.16
CA ASP A 60 9.26 -4.82 6.55
C ASP A 60 9.57 -5.93 5.54
N ARG A 61 8.70 -6.15 4.57
CA ARG A 61 8.69 -7.32 3.72
C ARG A 61 9.20 -7.01 2.31
N HIS A 62 10.52 -6.90 2.19
CA HIS A 62 11.25 -6.32 1.05
C HIS A 62 11.45 -7.24 -0.17
N TYR A 63 11.02 -8.51 -0.14
CA TYR A 63 11.42 -9.48 -1.17
C TYR A 63 10.44 -9.63 -2.35
N ASN A 64 9.14 -9.42 -2.13
CA ASN A 64 8.08 -9.60 -3.16
C ASN A 64 7.16 -8.37 -3.32
N PHE A 65 7.45 -7.30 -2.59
CA PHE A 65 6.63 -6.09 -2.53
C PHE A 65 7.39 -4.95 -3.20
N GLN A 66 6.81 -4.36 -4.25
CA GLN A 66 7.38 -3.18 -4.87
C GLN A 66 6.40 -2.02 -4.75
N LEU A 67 6.75 -1.07 -3.89
CA LEU A 67 5.99 0.15 -3.73
C LEU A 67 6.38 1.18 -4.79
N VAL A 68 5.39 1.66 -5.54
CA VAL A 68 5.58 2.71 -6.55
C VAL A 68 4.76 3.92 -6.14
N GLN A 69 5.36 4.83 -5.38
CA GLN A 69 4.65 6.06 -5.00
C GLN A 69 4.62 7.02 -6.19
N ILE A 70 3.42 7.45 -6.56
CA ILE A 70 3.17 8.45 -7.60
C ILE A 70 2.51 9.65 -6.95
N LYS A 71 3.28 10.73 -6.76
CA LYS A 71 2.72 11.99 -6.24
C LYS A 71 1.91 12.68 -7.33
N ALA A 72 0.61 12.88 -7.12
CA ALA A 72 -0.21 13.67 -8.05
C ALA A 72 0.41 15.08 -8.22
N GLY A 73 0.64 15.47 -9.47
CA GLY A 73 1.22 16.77 -9.85
C GLY A 73 2.74 16.80 -10.05
N SER A 74 3.47 15.73 -9.73
CA SER A 74 4.90 15.60 -10.04
C SER A 74 5.13 14.32 -10.84
N ARG A 75 5.75 14.38 -12.02
CA ARG A 75 6.22 13.18 -12.78
C ARG A 75 7.40 12.48 -12.07
N LYS A 76 7.39 12.41 -10.74
CA LYS A 76 8.40 11.74 -9.93
C LYS A 76 7.81 10.43 -9.45
N VAL A 77 8.38 9.35 -9.96
CA VAL A 77 8.17 8.00 -9.46
C VAL A 77 9.21 7.77 -8.37
N SER A 78 8.76 7.48 -7.15
CA SER A 78 9.62 7.09 -6.05
C SER A 78 9.44 5.60 -5.81
N ILE A 79 10.48 4.83 -6.12
CA ILE A 79 10.57 3.40 -5.78
C ILE A 79 11.27 3.35 -4.42
N GLN A 80 10.54 2.90 -3.40
CA GLN A 80 11.17 2.54 -2.12
C GLN A 80 11.45 1.04 -2.18
N THR A 81 12.73 0.70 -1.99
CA THR A 81 13.23 -0.68 -2.02
C THR A 81 13.52 -1.13 -0.61
#